data_AF-A0A958LYV7-F1
#
_entry.id   AF-A0A958LYV7-F1
#
_cell.length_a   1.000
_cell.length_b   1.000
_cell.length_c   1.000
_cell.angle_alpha   90.00
_cell.angle_beta   90.00
_cell.angle_gamma   90.00
#
_symmetry.space_group_name_H-M   'P 1'
#
loop_
_entity.id
_entity.type
_entity.pdbx_description
1 polymer ?
#
loop_
_entity_poly.entity_id
_entity_poly.type
_entity_poly.pdbx_seq_one_letter_code
_entity_poly.pdbx_strand_id
1 'polypeptide(L)'
;MMNVQEIKSFFPALKQKIYDHPLVYLDSAATTLKPVSVIEKVTKYYTLENANVHRGAHYLSQKATEEFEQAREVVAKFINAKESSEIVFVRGTTEAINLVASSYGQNFKEGDEVIVSVLEHHANIVPWHILNKKKRIKVKFIHL
;
A
#
# COMPACT_ATOMS: atom_id res chain seq x y z
N MET A 1 -19.68 -0.55 -21.97
CA MET A 1 -18.94 0.72 -22.02
C MET A 1 -19.02 1.34 -20.63
N MET A 2 -17.93 1.90 -20.09
CA MET A 2 -17.86 2.37 -18.71
C MET A 2 -18.56 3.74 -18.55
N ASN A 3 -19.49 3.89 -17.60
CA ASN A 3 -20.24 5.13 -17.37
C ASN A 3 -19.59 5.97 -16.25
N VAL A 4 -19.06 7.14 -16.61
CA VAL A 4 -18.35 8.03 -15.66
C VAL A 4 -19.27 8.60 -14.59
N GLN A 5 -20.54 8.90 -14.91
CA GLN A 5 -21.47 9.46 -13.92
C GLN A 5 -21.86 8.41 -12.88
N GLU A 6 -22.06 7.17 -13.33
CA GLU A 6 -22.26 6.03 -12.45
C GLU A 6 -21.06 5.84 -11.51
N ILE A 7 -19.83 5.87 -12.04
CA ILE A 7 -18.61 5.74 -11.23
C ILE A 7 -18.51 6.86 -10.19
N LYS A 8 -18.73 8.12 -10.59
CA LYS A 8 -18.70 9.26 -9.66
C LYS A 8 -19.72 9.10 -8.53
N SER A 9 -20.86 8.46 -8.79
CA SER A 9 -21.90 8.25 -7.78
C SER A 9 -21.40 7.39 -6.60
N PHE A 10 -20.41 6.53 -6.82
CA PHE A 10 -19.80 5.71 -5.77
C PHE A 10 -18.87 6.49 -4.84
N PHE A 11 -18.49 7.74 -5.14
CA PHE A 11 -17.56 8.54 -4.33
C PHE A 11 -18.29 9.70 -3.65
N PRO A 12 -18.75 9.56 -2.39
CA PRO A 12 -19.54 10.58 -1.70
C PRO A 12 -18.85 11.95 -1.63
N ALA A 13 -17.51 11.97 -1.51
CA ALA A 13 -16.73 13.21 -1.45
C ALA A 13 -16.92 14.12 -2.67
N LEU A 14 -17.17 13.55 -3.86
CA LEU A 14 -17.40 14.32 -5.09
C LEU A 14 -18.75 15.07 -5.12
N LYS A 15 -19.66 14.78 -4.18
CA LYS A 15 -20.94 15.50 -4.05
C LYS A 15 -20.80 16.83 -3.29
N GLN A 16 -19.62 17.10 -2.72
CA GLN A 16 -19.36 18.31 -1.94
C GLN A 16 -19.21 19.55 -2.83
N LYS A 17 -19.50 20.70 -2.22
CA LYS A 17 -19.11 22.01 -2.75
C LYS A 17 -18.00 22.61 -1.88
N ILE A 18 -17.01 23.21 -2.51
CA ILE A 18 -15.90 23.92 -1.88
C ILE A 18 -15.97 25.37 -2.33
N TYR A 19 -16.16 26.31 -1.40
CA TYR A 19 -16.41 27.73 -1.70
C TYR A 19 -17.57 27.91 -2.71
N ASP A 20 -18.70 27.24 -2.47
CA ASP A 20 -19.90 27.22 -3.33
C ASP A 20 -19.73 26.65 -4.75
N HIS A 21 -18.55 26.16 -5.11
CA HIS A 21 -18.27 25.50 -6.39
C HIS A 21 -18.26 23.97 -6.25
N PRO A 22 -18.72 23.21 -7.26
CA PRO A 22 -18.57 21.75 -7.28
C PRO A 22 -17.11 21.32 -7.13
N LEU A 23 -16.85 20.31 -6.30
CA LEU A 23 -15.49 19.79 -6.11
C LEU A 23 -14.91 19.25 -7.43
N VAL A 24 -13.73 19.75 -7.81
CA VAL A 24 -12.88 19.21 -8.87
C VAL A 24 -11.56 18.76 -8.25
N TYR A 25 -11.48 17.49 -7.87
CA TYR A 25 -10.32 16.93 -7.17
C TYR A 25 -9.25 16.42 -8.15
N LEU A 26 -8.20 17.23 -8.37
CA LEU A 26 -7.10 16.94 -9.30
C LEU A 26 -5.77 16.61 -8.60
N ASP A 27 -5.84 16.00 -7.42
CA ASP A 27 -4.67 15.60 -6.62
C ASP A 27 -4.66 14.09 -6.29
N SER A 28 -5.21 13.27 -7.20
CA SER A 28 -5.32 11.82 -6.99
C SER A 28 -3.97 11.10 -6.97
N ALA A 29 -2.91 11.71 -7.50
CA ALA A 29 -1.55 11.18 -7.47
C ALA A 29 -0.95 11.23 -6.05
N ALA A 30 -1.36 12.19 -5.20
CA ALA A 30 -0.97 12.23 -3.80
C ALA A 30 -1.82 11.26 -2.95
N THR A 31 -3.15 11.30 -3.11
CA THR A 31 -4.06 10.30 -2.50
C THR A 31 -5.41 10.28 -3.19
N THR A 32 -6.06 9.11 -3.23
CA THR A 32 -7.35 8.92 -3.89
C THR A 32 -8.54 9.12 -2.94
N LEU A 33 -9.66 9.59 -3.46
CA LEU A 33 -10.96 9.51 -2.78
C LEU A 33 -11.40 8.04 -2.67
N LYS A 34 -12.23 7.71 -1.68
CA LYS A 34 -12.65 6.32 -1.42
C LYS A 34 -14.10 6.11 -1.85
N PRO A 35 -14.41 5.00 -2.54
CA PRO A 35 -15.78 4.67 -2.86
C PRO A 35 -16.54 4.23 -1.60
N VAL A 36 -17.86 4.36 -1.62
CA VAL A 36 -18.75 4.09 -0.48
C VAL A 36 -18.60 2.65 0.04
N SER A 37 -18.41 1.67 -0.84
CA SER A 37 -18.23 0.26 -0.46
C SER A 37 -17.00 0.03 0.42
N VAL A 38 -15.90 0.76 0.18
CA VAL A 38 -14.68 0.68 1.01
C VAL A 38 -14.95 1.28 2.39
N ILE A 39 -15.63 2.42 2.44
CA ILE A 39 -15.99 3.10 3.69
C ILE A 39 -16.90 2.19 4.52
N GLU A 40 -17.96 1.66 3.91
CA GLU A 40 -18.93 0.78 4.57
C GLU A 40 -18.29 -0.51 5.08
N LYS A 41 -17.36 -1.14 4.34
CA LYS A 41 -16.68 -2.34 4.84
C LYS A 41 -15.82 -2.02 6.07
N VAL A 42 -15.09 -0.91 6.07
CA VAL A 42 -14.28 -0.48 7.23
C VAL A 42 -15.20 -0.17 8.43
N THR A 43 -16.29 0.57 8.20
CA THR A 43 -17.27 0.87 9.25
C THR A 43 -17.90 -0.40 9.81
N LYS A 44 -18.33 -1.33 8.94
CA LYS A 44 -18.89 -2.62 9.35
C LYS A 44 -17.90 -3.43 10.20
N TYR A 45 -16.64 -3.49 9.78
CA TYR A 45 -15.60 -4.19 10.54
C TYR A 45 -15.50 -3.65 11.95
N TYR A 46 -15.33 -2.33 12.12
CA TYR A 46 -15.16 -1.73 13.45
C TYR A 46 -16.41 -1.76 14.32
N THR A 47 -17.60 -1.76 13.72
CA THR A 47 -18.87 -1.76 14.47
C THR A 47 -19.33 -3.16 14.86
N LEU A 48 -19.03 -4.20 14.05
CA LEU A 48 -19.63 -5.53 14.21
C LEU A 48 -18.62 -6.69 14.23
N GLU A 49 -17.43 -6.55 13.65
CA GLU A 49 -16.55 -7.68 13.32
C GLU A 49 -15.13 -7.57 13.95
N ASN A 50 -14.83 -6.48 14.66
CA ASN A 50 -13.49 -6.19 15.15
C ASN A 50 -12.99 -7.19 16.21
N ALA A 51 -11.88 -7.83 15.92
CA ALA A 51 -11.11 -8.66 16.83
C ALA A 51 -9.65 -8.77 16.35
N ASN A 52 -8.74 -9.11 17.26
CA ASN A 52 -7.36 -9.39 16.89
C ASN A 52 -7.30 -10.67 16.04
N VAL A 53 -6.67 -10.58 14.88
CA VAL A 53 -6.37 -11.73 14.02
C VAL A 53 -5.35 -12.66 14.69
N HIS A 54 -5.45 -13.97 14.42
CA HIS A 54 -4.49 -15.00 14.86
C HIS A 54 -4.31 -15.14 16.38
N ARG A 55 -5.16 -14.54 17.22
CA ARG A 55 -4.96 -14.48 18.68
C ARG A 55 -6.02 -15.18 19.53
N GLY A 56 -7.19 -15.51 18.99
CA GLY A 56 -8.30 -16.03 19.78
C GLY A 56 -9.06 -17.18 19.11
N ALA A 57 -9.55 -18.10 19.95
CA ALA A 57 -10.41 -19.21 19.51
C ALA A 57 -11.90 -18.82 19.42
N HIS A 58 -12.28 -17.60 19.79
CA HIS A 58 -13.67 -17.14 19.73
C HIS A 58 -14.06 -16.72 18.31
N TYR A 59 -15.37 -16.76 18.03
CA TYR A 59 -15.96 -16.51 16.72
C TYR A 59 -15.41 -15.26 15.99
N LEU A 60 -15.44 -14.09 16.65
CA LEU A 60 -14.98 -12.85 16.02
C LEU A 60 -13.49 -12.87 15.63
N SER A 61 -12.64 -13.54 16.41
CA SER A 61 -11.19 -13.65 16.11
C SER A 61 -10.96 -14.55 14.90
N GLN A 62 -11.67 -15.69 14.82
CA GLN A 62 -11.60 -16.57 13.64
C GLN A 62 -12.09 -15.84 12.39
N LYS A 63 -13.25 -15.20 12.46
CA LYS A 63 -13.81 -14.43 11.34
C LYS A 63 -12.89 -13.29 10.88
N ALA A 64 -12.34 -12.51 11.81
CA ALA A 64 -11.39 -11.44 11.47
C ALA A 64 -10.12 -12.00 10.78
N THR A 65 -9.66 -13.17 11.22
CA THR A 65 -8.50 -13.85 10.62
C THR A 65 -8.81 -14.32 9.19
N GLU A 66 -9.96 -14.96 8.98
CA GLU A 66 -10.41 -15.40 7.66
C GLU A 66 -10.52 -14.22 6.69
N GLU A 67 -11.17 -13.12 7.09
CA GLU A 67 -11.32 -11.94 6.23
C GLU A 67 -9.97 -11.27 5.91
N PHE A 68 -9.03 -11.26 6.87
CA PHE A 68 -7.69 -10.71 6.67
C PHE A 68 -6.87 -11.54 5.67
N GLU A 69 -6.91 -12.88 5.77
CA GLU A 69 -6.22 -13.76 4.82
C GLU A 69 -6.92 -13.77 3.45
N GLN A 70 -8.25 -13.63 3.39
CA GLN A 70 -8.96 -13.40 2.13
C GLN A 70 -8.51 -12.09 1.45
N ALA A 71 -8.33 -11.01 2.22
CA ALA A 71 -7.78 -9.77 1.66
C ALA A 71 -6.38 -9.98 1.09
N ARG A 72 -5.55 -10.82 1.71
CA ARG A 72 -4.22 -11.20 1.19
C ARG A 72 -4.33 -11.94 -0.16
N GLU A 73 -5.25 -12.89 -0.28
CA GLU A 73 -5.51 -13.58 -1.54
C GLU A 73 -5.99 -12.64 -2.65
N VAL A 74 -6.86 -11.68 -2.30
CA VAL A 74 -7.33 -10.66 -3.27
C VAL A 74 -6.16 -9.84 -3.79
N VAL A 75 -5.25 -9.40 -2.92
CA VAL A 75 -4.04 -8.66 -3.34
C VAL A 75 -3.14 -9.55 -4.20
N ALA A 76 -2.91 -10.80 -3.81
CA ALA A 76 -2.10 -11.75 -4.58
C ALA A 76 -2.64 -11.92 -6.01
N LYS A 77 -3.96 -12.14 -6.15
CA LYS A 77 -4.63 -12.22 -7.45
C LYS A 77 -4.54 -10.92 -8.23
N PHE A 78 -4.71 -9.77 -7.56
CA PHE A 78 -4.67 -8.45 -8.20
C PHE A 78 -3.32 -8.16 -8.88
N ILE A 79 -2.21 -8.58 -8.27
CA ILE A 79 -0.87 -8.40 -8.84
C ILE A 79 -0.33 -9.67 -9.53
N ASN A 80 -1.15 -10.71 -9.65
CA ASN A 80 -0.78 -12.01 -10.22
C ASN A 80 0.46 -12.65 -9.53
N ALA A 81 0.53 -12.56 -8.20
CA ALA A 81 1.51 -13.30 -7.40
C ALA A 81 1.19 -14.80 -7.45
N LYS A 82 2.22 -15.64 -7.29
CA LYS A 82 2.07 -17.10 -7.38
C LYS A 82 1.33 -17.64 -6.17
N GLU A 83 1.63 -17.09 -4.99
CA GLU A 83 1.08 -17.55 -3.71
C GLU A 83 0.77 -16.35 -2.80
N SER A 84 -0.27 -16.46 -1.96
CA SER A 84 -0.64 -15.37 -1.05
C SER A 84 0.43 -15.13 0.03
N SER A 85 1.23 -16.13 0.36
CA SER A 85 2.38 -16.05 1.27
C SER A 85 3.46 -15.07 0.80
N GLU A 86 3.51 -14.71 -0.48
CA GLU A 86 4.42 -13.70 -1.03
C GLU A 86 3.98 -12.26 -0.70
N ILE A 87 2.75 -12.07 -0.20
CA ILE A 87 2.20 -10.76 0.12
C ILE A 87 2.46 -10.41 1.58
N VAL A 88 3.22 -9.34 1.81
CA VAL A 88 3.45 -8.78 3.15
C VAL A 88 2.70 -7.46 3.29
N PHE A 89 1.73 -7.41 4.21
CA PHE A 89 1.04 -6.17 4.55
C PHE A 89 1.93 -5.26 5.39
N VAL A 90 2.09 -4.02 4.91
CA VAL A 90 2.79 -2.91 5.59
C VAL A 90 1.95 -1.65 5.47
N ARG A 91 2.33 -0.57 6.15
CA ARG A 91 1.57 0.69 6.18
C ARG A 91 1.55 1.43 4.85
N GLY A 92 2.51 1.17 3.97
CA GLY A 92 2.57 1.75 2.63
C GLY A 92 3.90 1.50 1.92
N THR A 93 4.04 2.04 0.70
CA THR A 93 5.20 1.81 -0.17
C THR A 93 6.54 2.15 0.48
N THR A 94 6.61 3.26 1.23
CA THR A 94 7.83 3.65 1.94
C THR A 94 8.28 2.59 2.94
N GLU A 95 7.36 1.99 3.69
CA GLU A 95 7.70 0.91 4.65
C GLU A 95 8.07 -0.37 3.91
N ALA A 96 7.39 -0.70 2.80
CA ALA A 96 7.72 -1.88 1.99
C ALA A 96 9.18 -1.85 1.51
N ILE A 97 9.63 -0.71 0.97
CA ILE A 97 11.00 -0.55 0.49
C ILE A 97 12.00 -0.58 1.66
N ASN A 98 11.68 0.07 2.77
CA ASN A 98 12.52 0.01 3.97
C ASN A 98 12.65 -1.41 4.53
N LEU A 99 11.57 -2.21 4.49
CA LEU A 99 11.61 -3.60 4.90
C LEU A 99 12.61 -4.39 4.06
N VAL A 100 12.59 -4.25 2.74
CA VAL A 100 13.55 -4.91 1.84
C VAL A 100 14.98 -4.42 2.09
N ALA A 101 15.20 -3.10 2.16
CA ALA A 101 16.53 -2.54 2.35
C ALA A 101 17.14 -2.92 3.73
N SER A 102 16.30 -3.00 4.76
CA SER A 102 16.74 -3.32 6.13
C SER A 102 16.87 -4.82 6.41
N SER A 103 16.16 -5.68 5.67
CA SER A 103 16.25 -7.14 5.79
C SER A 103 17.18 -7.72 4.73
N TYR A 104 16.73 -7.84 3.48
CA TYR A 104 17.51 -8.42 2.38
C TYR A 104 18.80 -7.63 2.11
N GLY A 105 18.76 -6.30 2.22
CA GLY A 105 19.94 -5.46 2.05
C GLY A 105 21.06 -5.73 3.07
N GLN A 106 20.81 -6.46 4.16
CA GLN A 106 21.88 -6.90 5.06
C GLN A 106 22.83 -7.90 4.42
N ASN A 107 22.40 -8.59 3.37
CA ASN A 107 23.24 -9.55 2.65
C ASN A 107 24.28 -8.88 1.74
N PHE A 108 24.15 -7.57 1.50
CA PHE A 108 25.07 -6.84 0.64
C PHE A 108 26.40 -6.58 1.32
N LYS A 109 27.45 -6.53 0.51
CA LYS A 109 28.84 -6.33 0.90
C LYS A 109 29.35 -4.97 0.43
N GLU A 110 30.46 -4.54 1.03
CA GLU A 110 31.15 -3.34 0.58
C GLU A 110 31.48 -3.42 -0.91
N GLY A 111 31.17 -2.37 -1.65
CA GLY A 111 31.39 -2.30 -3.09
C GLY A 111 30.24 -2.82 -3.97
N ASP A 112 29.27 -3.57 -3.43
CA ASP A 112 28.06 -3.98 -4.17
C ASP A 112 27.28 -2.74 -4.64
N GLU A 113 26.55 -2.87 -5.75
CA GLU A 113 25.87 -1.74 -6.39
C GLU A 113 24.34 -1.92 -6.37
N VAL A 114 23.63 -0.88 -5.94
CA VAL A 114 22.18 -0.73 -6.08
C VAL A 114 21.94 0.32 -7.16
N ILE A 115 21.21 -0.08 -8.21
CA ILE A 115 20.90 0.78 -9.35
C ILE A 115 19.47 1.30 -9.20
N VAL A 116 19.31 2.62 -9.28
CA VAL A 116 18.01 3.32 -9.25
C VAL A 116 17.93 4.32 -10.40
N SER A 117 16.72 4.76 -10.77
CA SER A 117 16.53 5.82 -11.76
C SER A 117 16.66 7.22 -11.12
N VAL A 118 16.98 8.23 -11.94
CA VAL A 118 16.85 9.64 -11.54
C VAL A 118 15.39 10.09 -11.34
N LEU A 119 14.41 9.31 -11.81
CA LEU A 119 12.99 9.60 -11.67
C LEU A 119 12.37 9.06 -10.36
N GLU A 120 13.14 8.36 -9.54
CA GLU A 120 12.60 7.71 -8.35
C GLU A 120 12.04 8.69 -7.33
N HIS A 121 10.90 8.34 -6.73
CA HIS A 121 10.40 9.04 -5.55
C HIS A 121 11.38 8.84 -4.39
N HIS A 122 11.50 9.82 -3.47
CA HIS A 122 12.42 9.75 -2.33
C HIS A 122 12.29 8.46 -1.49
N ALA A 123 11.09 7.90 -1.40
CA ALA A 123 10.82 6.62 -0.74
C ALA A 123 11.68 5.47 -1.28
N ASN A 124 12.06 5.50 -2.57
CA ASN A 124 12.91 4.51 -3.23
C ASN A 124 14.38 4.96 -3.40
N ILE A 125 14.80 6.03 -2.73
CA ILE A 125 16.20 6.52 -2.77
C ILE A 125 16.83 6.50 -1.38
N VAL A 126 16.12 7.04 -0.40
CA VAL A 126 16.62 7.25 0.97
C VAL A 126 17.02 5.92 1.67
N PRO A 127 16.24 4.82 1.57
CA PRO A 127 16.62 3.57 2.22
C PRO A 127 17.98 3.04 1.76
N TRP A 128 18.28 3.14 0.46
CA TRP A 128 19.55 2.70 -0.12
C TRP A 128 20.72 3.59 0.30
N HIS A 129 20.50 4.90 0.45
CA HIS A 129 21.51 5.82 0.99
C HIS A 129 21.83 5.53 2.45
N ILE A 130 20.83 5.20 3.27
CA ILE A 130 21.03 4.78 4.65
C ILE A 130 21.84 3.46 4.68
N LEU A 131 21.53 2.52 3.78
CA LEU A 131 22.27 1.26 3.68
C LEU A 131 23.73 1.49 3.24
N ASN A 132 23.98 2.38 2.28
CA ASN A 132 25.34 2.81 1.91
C ASN A 132 26.14 3.30 3.12
N LYS A 133 25.57 4.20 3.95
CA LYS A 133 26.26 4.68 5.15
C LYS A 133 26.68 3.58 6.12
N LYS A 134 25.94 2.46 6.16
CA LYS A 134 26.21 1.33 7.06
C LYS A 134 27.12 0.26 6.45
N LYS A 135 27.00 0.01 5.14
CA LYS A 135 27.58 -1.16 4.44
C LYS A 135 28.57 -0.79 3.34
N ARG A 136 28.71 0.50 3.02
CA ARG A 136 29.54 1.03 1.92
C ARG A 136 29.21 0.40 0.56
N ILE A 137 27.92 0.10 0.35
CA ILE A 137 27.38 -0.20 -0.98
C ILE A 137 27.37 1.06 -1.83
N LYS A 138 27.42 0.94 -3.15
CA LYS A 138 27.27 2.08 -4.05
C LYS A 138 25.81 2.21 -4.47
N VAL A 139 25.31 3.44 -4.50
CA VAL A 139 24.01 3.76 -5.12
C VAL A 139 24.30 4.44 -6.45
N LYS A 140 23.87 3.83 -7.55
CA LYS A 140 24.10 4.30 -8.92
C LYS A 140 22.78 4.77 -9.52
N PHE A 141 22.84 5.86 -10.28
CA PHE A 141 21.69 6.45 -10.93
C PHE A 141 21.77 6.27 -12.44
N ILE A 142 20.72 5.71 -13.04
CA ILE A 142 20.56 5.66 -14.49
C ILE A 142 19.76 6.86 -14.98
N HIS A 143 20.20 7.42 -16.11
CA HIS A 143 19.47 8.40 -16.89
C HIS A 143 18.74 7.66 -18.01
N LEU A 144 17.46 7.98 -18.20
CA LEU A 144 16.65 7.46 -19.30
C LEU A 144 16.79 8.33 -20.55
#